data_AF-A0A146KQI2-F1
#
_entry.id   AF-A0A146KQI2-F1
#
_cell.length_a   1.000
_cell.length_b   1.000
_cell.length_c   1.000
_cell.angle_alpha   90.00
_cell.angle_beta   90.00
_cell.angle_gamma   90.00
#
_symmetry.space_group_name_H-M   'P 1'
#
loop_
_entity.id
_entity.type
_entity.pdbx_description
1 polymer ?
#
loop_
_entity_poly.entity_id
_entity_poly.type
_entity_poly.pdbx_seq_one_letter_code
_entity_poly.pdbx_strand_id
1 'polypeptide(L)'
;NVKLISDVVGDYFFICPTNHFAENFAKHGLNVYYYYFMQRPTTSLWGEWMGVIHGDDIGYVFGHPLNMSVAYNARERDLSFRMMGAFANFANTGKPGNSDVVWPAYTQKEPHYFIFHAEESGIGRGPRAPTCAFWNDFFPRLKQHQSNLLHLQLSLNPLIGTSLDILFQGTLSMMAAITKNTVFCHFSKSLHALRASFAKKP
;
A
#
# COMPACT_ATOMS: atom_id res chain seq x y z
N ASN A 1 17.26 4.75 -13.30
CA ASN A 1 16.58 5.82 -12.55
C ASN A 1 15.09 5.60 -12.32
N VAL A 2 14.31 5.08 -13.27
CA VAL A 2 12.83 4.97 -13.14
C VAL A 2 12.38 4.20 -11.89
N LYS A 3 13.08 3.12 -11.51
CA LYS A 3 12.76 2.36 -10.28
C LYS A 3 12.82 3.20 -9.01
N LEU A 4 13.88 3.99 -8.83
CA LEU A 4 14.06 4.82 -7.61
C LEU A 4 13.00 5.90 -7.52
N ILE A 5 12.69 6.54 -8.66
CA ILE A 5 11.63 7.54 -8.73
C ILE A 5 10.29 6.89 -8.35
N SER A 6 10.04 5.69 -8.87
CA SER A 6 8.80 5.00 -8.56
C SER A 6 8.71 4.51 -7.12
N ASP A 7 9.82 4.09 -6.53
CA ASP A 7 9.92 3.77 -5.10
C ASP A 7 9.57 5.02 -4.27
N VAL A 8 10.14 6.19 -4.59
CA VAL A 8 9.85 7.45 -3.89
C VAL A 8 8.38 7.85 -4.01
N VAL A 9 7.82 7.83 -5.22
CA VAL A 9 6.41 8.17 -5.47
C VAL A 9 5.48 7.17 -4.79
N GLY A 10 5.75 5.88 -4.92
CA GLY A 10 4.97 4.81 -4.29
C GLY A 10 4.98 4.91 -2.77
N ASP A 11 6.14 5.17 -2.18
CA ASP A 11 6.31 5.29 -0.74
C ASP A 11 5.60 6.52 -0.19
N TYR A 12 5.83 7.69 -0.81
CA TYR A 12 5.29 8.97 -0.34
C TYR A 12 3.77 9.08 -0.49
N PHE A 13 3.23 8.66 -1.64
CA PHE A 13 1.80 8.86 -1.94
C PHE A 13 0.90 7.70 -1.50
N PHE A 14 1.45 6.50 -1.28
CA PHE A 14 0.60 5.32 -1.05
C PHE A 14 1.04 4.48 0.15
N ILE A 15 2.24 3.89 0.12
CA ILE A 15 2.65 2.89 1.13
C ILE A 15 2.73 3.52 2.52
N CYS A 16 3.46 4.62 2.66
CA CYS A 16 3.72 5.20 3.97
C CYS A 16 2.51 5.90 4.58
N PRO A 17 1.67 6.65 3.82
CA PRO A 17 0.37 7.11 4.31
C PRO A 17 -0.54 5.96 4.79
N THR A 18 -0.58 4.84 4.05
CA THR A 18 -1.41 3.69 4.44
C THR A 18 -0.89 2.98 5.69
N ASN A 19 0.44 2.85 5.83
CA ASN A 19 1.06 2.37 7.07
C ASN A 19 0.73 3.29 8.25
N HIS A 20 0.82 4.60 8.07
CA HIS A 20 0.49 5.57 9.11
C HIS A 20 -0.97 5.47 9.53
N PHE A 21 -1.87 5.31 8.57
CA PHE A 21 -3.29 5.10 8.82
C PHE A 21 -3.56 3.81 9.58
N ALA A 22 -2.99 2.69 9.16
CA ALA A 22 -3.10 1.40 9.83
C ALA A 22 -2.61 1.49 11.29
N GLU A 23 -1.46 2.12 11.50
CA GLU A 23 -0.91 2.35 12.83
C GLU A 23 -1.82 3.23 13.68
N ASN A 24 -2.34 4.32 13.13
CA ASN A 24 -3.22 5.22 13.86
C ASN A 24 -4.52 4.51 14.29
N PHE A 25 -5.15 3.74 13.41
CA PHE A 25 -6.37 3.01 13.73
C PHE A 25 -6.13 1.90 14.77
N ALA A 26 -5.03 1.16 14.64
CA ALA A 26 -4.65 0.15 15.62
C ALA A 26 -4.40 0.77 17.01
N LYS A 27 -3.78 1.96 17.07
CA LYS A 27 -3.58 2.72 18.32
C LYS A 27 -4.89 3.13 18.99
N HIS A 28 -5.93 3.40 18.20
CA HIS A 28 -7.26 3.76 18.70
C HIS A 28 -8.15 2.54 19.02
N GLY A 29 -7.57 1.34 19.04
CA GLY A 29 -8.26 0.12 19.46
C GLY A 29 -9.12 -0.54 18.37
N LEU A 30 -8.97 -0.13 17.11
CA LEU A 30 -9.64 -0.80 15.98
C LEU A 30 -8.85 -2.04 15.55
N ASN A 31 -9.57 -3.06 15.10
CA ASN A 31 -8.96 -4.23 14.48
C ASN A 31 -8.53 -3.86 13.06
N VAL A 32 -7.23 -3.87 12.79
CA VAL A 32 -6.72 -3.52 11.47
C VAL A 32 -6.23 -4.78 10.79
N TYR A 33 -6.64 -5.00 9.55
CA TYR A 33 -6.12 -6.06 8.69
C TYR A 33 -5.47 -5.42 7.47
N TYR A 34 -4.20 -5.75 7.26
CA TYR A 34 -3.39 -5.16 6.20
C TYR A 34 -3.03 -6.24 5.18
N TYR A 35 -3.07 -5.93 3.88
CA TYR A 35 -2.45 -6.78 2.86
C TYR A 35 -1.53 -6.03 1.92
N TYR A 36 -0.69 -6.81 1.24
CA TYR A 36 0.24 -6.35 0.23
C TYR A 36 0.08 -7.23 -1.01
N PHE A 37 -0.44 -6.64 -2.09
CA PHE A 37 -0.65 -7.34 -3.35
C PHE A 37 0.60 -7.30 -4.20
N MET A 38 1.07 -8.48 -4.62
CA MET A 38 2.34 -8.69 -5.29
C MET A 38 2.22 -9.44 -6.62
N GLN A 39 1.01 -9.82 -7.04
CA GLN A 39 0.79 -10.50 -8.31
C GLN A 39 0.80 -9.51 -9.47
N ARG A 40 1.67 -9.73 -10.46
CA ARG A 40 1.52 -9.06 -11.75
C ARG A 40 0.56 -9.89 -12.62
N PRO A 41 -0.53 -9.32 -13.15
CA PRO A 41 -1.42 -10.06 -14.04
C PRO A 41 -0.67 -10.53 -15.29
N THR A 42 -0.83 -11.78 -15.73
CA THR A 42 -0.26 -12.26 -17.01
C THR A 42 -0.87 -11.56 -18.21
N THR A 43 -2.05 -10.96 -18.02
CA THR A 43 -2.76 -10.15 -19.02
C THR A 43 -2.41 -8.66 -18.95
N SER A 44 -1.45 -8.25 -18.12
CA SER A 44 -1.04 -6.85 -17.99
C SER A 44 -0.50 -6.32 -19.33
N LEU A 45 -1.11 -5.24 -19.83
CA LEU A 45 -0.67 -4.54 -21.05
C LEU A 45 0.53 -3.60 -20.82
N TRP A 46 0.85 -3.31 -19.56
CA TRP A 46 1.96 -2.43 -19.19
C TRP A 46 3.32 -3.10 -19.42
N GLY A 47 4.38 -2.31 -19.61
CA GLY A 47 5.73 -2.86 -19.75
C GLY A 47 6.17 -3.64 -18.49
N GLU A 48 6.91 -4.73 -18.67
CA GLU A 48 7.35 -5.59 -17.54
C GLU A 48 8.12 -4.83 -16.45
N TRP A 49 8.85 -3.78 -16.86
CA TRP A 49 9.60 -2.92 -15.94
C TRP A 49 8.71 -2.20 -14.91
N MET A 50 7.41 -2.08 -15.18
CA MET A 50 6.42 -1.51 -14.25
C MET A 50 6.02 -2.51 -13.16
N GLY A 51 6.33 -3.81 -13.30
CA GLY A 51 6.03 -4.81 -12.29
C GLY A 51 4.53 -4.89 -11.99
N VAL A 52 4.16 -4.86 -10.71
CA VAL A 52 2.78 -4.66 -10.28
C VAL A 52 2.52 -3.15 -10.28
N ILE A 53 1.37 -2.72 -10.77
CA ILE A 53 0.97 -1.32 -10.76
C ILE A 53 -0.18 -1.09 -9.78
N HIS A 54 -0.39 0.18 -9.44
CA HIS A 54 -1.54 0.58 -8.66
C HIS A 54 -2.85 0.19 -9.37
N GLY A 55 -3.73 -0.51 -8.64
CA GLY A 55 -5.02 -0.98 -9.14
C GLY A 55 -5.03 -2.37 -9.79
N ASP A 56 -3.87 -3.03 -9.97
CA ASP A 56 -3.82 -4.40 -10.54
C ASP A 56 -4.61 -5.43 -9.70
N ASP A 57 -4.79 -5.17 -8.42
CA ASP A 57 -5.54 -6.01 -7.49
C ASP A 57 -7.06 -5.91 -7.67
N ILE A 58 -7.57 -4.77 -8.18
CA ILE A 58 -9.00 -4.47 -8.28
C ILE A 58 -9.71 -5.57 -9.07
N GLY A 59 -9.14 -5.98 -10.21
CA GLY A 59 -9.69 -7.06 -11.02
C GLY A 59 -9.82 -8.37 -10.24
N TYR A 60 -8.86 -8.70 -9.38
CA TYR A 60 -8.88 -9.91 -8.56
C TYR A 60 -9.94 -9.85 -7.47
N VAL A 61 -10.12 -8.68 -6.85
CA VAL A 61 -11.17 -8.45 -5.82
C VAL A 61 -12.57 -8.64 -6.41
N PHE A 62 -12.78 -8.23 -7.67
CA PHE A 62 -14.08 -8.31 -8.34
C PHE A 62 -14.29 -9.57 -9.20
N GLY A 63 -13.37 -10.55 -9.15
CA GLY A 63 -13.54 -11.81 -9.87
C GLY A 63 -13.27 -11.73 -11.38
N HIS A 64 -12.61 -10.68 -11.87
CA HIS A 64 -12.30 -10.54 -13.29
C HIS A 64 -11.48 -11.71 -13.85
N PRO A 65 -10.48 -12.27 -13.12
CA PRO A 65 -9.80 -13.49 -13.52
C PRO A 65 -10.71 -14.69 -13.76
N LEU A 66 -11.90 -14.74 -13.17
CA LEU A 66 -12.85 -15.85 -13.35
C LEU A 66 -13.56 -15.81 -14.70
N ASN A 67 -13.48 -14.71 -15.44
CA ASN A 67 -14.00 -14.62 -16.79
C ASN A 67 -13.19 -15.55 -17.73
N MET A 68 -13.85 -16.58 -18.27
CA MET A 68 -13.19 -17.54 -19.17
C MET A 68 -12.86 -16.96 -20.55
N SER A 69 -13.47 -15.82 -20.92
CA SER A 69 -13.16 -15.11 -22.16
C SER A 69 -11.83 -14.34 -22.10
N VAL A 70 -11.22 -14.22 -20.92
CA VAL A 70 -9.93 -13.55 -20.72
C VAL A 70 -8.88 -14.57 -20.29
N ALA A 71 -7.68 -14.47 -20.86
CA ALA A 71 -6.60 -15.46 -20.72
C ALA A 71 -5.83 -15.35 -19.40
N TYR A 72 -6.52 -15.41 -18.26
CA TYR A 72 -5.89 -15.61 -16.95
C TYR A 72 -5.53 -17.07 -16.73
N ASN A 73 -4.38 -17.30 -16.10
CA ASN A 73 -3.93 -18.65 -15.77
C ASN A 73 -4.68 -19.21 -14.54
N ALA A 74 -4.58 -20.52 -14.31
CA ALA A 74 -5.32 -21.19 -13.23
C ALA A 74 -4.94 -20.66 -11.83
N ARG A 75 -3.68 -20.28 -11.60
CA ARG A 75 -3.22 -19.76 -10.30
C ARG A 75 -3.77 -18.36 -10.04
N GLU A 76 -3.93 -17.54 -11.07
CA GLU A 76 -4.56 -16.22 -10.96
C GLU A 76 -6.06 -16.31 -10.69
N ARG A 77 -6.74 -17.30 -11.28
CA ARG A 77 -8.14 -17.61 -10.99
C ARG A 77 -8.33 -18.00 -9.53
N ASP A 78 -7.48 -18.91 -9.05
CA ASP A 78 -7.43 -19.29 -7.63
C ASP A 78 -7.14 -18.09 -6.72
N LEU A 79 -6.17 -17.25 -7.06
CA LEU A 79 -5.87 -16.02 -6.32
C LEU A 79 -7.09 -15.10 -6.23
N SER A 80 -7.84 -14.93 -7.33
CA SER A 80 -9.05 -14.13 -7.35
C SER A 80 -10.14 -14.70 -6.45
N PHE A 81 -10.36 -16.03 -6.47
CA PHE A 81 -11.27 -16.69 -5.53
C PHE A 81 -10.88 -16.45 -4.08
N ARG A 82 -9.59 -16.59 -3.73
CA ARG A 82 -9.08 -16.33 -2.37
C ARG A 82 -9.26 -14.88 -1.95
N MET A 83 -9.00 -13.92 -2.85
CA MET A 83 -9.20 -12.50 -2.58
C MET A 83 -10.68 -12.16 -2.38
N MET A 84 -11.57 -12.61 -3.27
CA MET A 84 -13.02 -12.46 -3.12
C MET A 84 -13.51 -13.03 -1.78
N GLY A 85 -13.04 -14.23 -1.42
CA GLY A 85 -13.35 -14.86 -0.14
C GLY A 85 -12.90 -14.02 1.06
N ALA A 86 -11.68 -13.48 1.03
CA ALA A 86 -11.17 -12.64 2.10
C ALA A 86 -11.98 -11.33 2.26
N PHE A 87 -12.35 -10.68 1.16
CA PHE A 87 -13.20 -9.49 1.18
C PHE A 87 -14.61 -9.79 1.68
N ALA A 88 -15.21 -10.90 1.23
CA ALA A 88 -16.53 -11.33 1.70
C ALA A 88 -16.52 -11.68 3.20
N ASN A 89 -15.50 -12.39 3.66
CA ASN A 89 -15.33 -12.72 5.09
C ASN A 89 -15.16 -11.47 5.94
N PHE A 90 -14.36 -10.50 5.47
CA PHE A 90 -14.21 -9.22 6.15
C PHE A 90 -15.54 -8.45 6.22
N ALA A 91 -16.28 -8.37 5.12
CA ALA A 91 -17.57 -7.69 5.08
C ALA A 91 -18.59 -8.35 6.03
N ASN A 92 -18.58 -9.67 6.14
CA ASN A 92 -19.53 -10.43 6.95
C ASN A 92 -19.15 -10.49 8.45
N THR A 93 -17.87 -10.67 8.76
CA THR A 93 -17.40 -11.01 10.12
C THR A 93 -16.42 -10.00 10.72
N GLY A 94 -15.91 -9.07 9.92
CA GLY A 94 -14.80 -8.20 10.30
C GLY A 94 -13.45 -8.93 10.35
N LYS A 95 -13.34 -10.17 9.88
CA LYS A 95 -12.06 -10.91 9.78
C LYS A 95 -11.90 -11.46 8.36
N PRO A 96 -10.79 -11.15 7.65
CA PRO A 96 -10.59 -11.61 6.28
C PRO A 96 -10.15 -13.08 6.19
N GLY A 97 -9.42 -13.58 7.19
CA GLY A 97 -9.00 -14.98 7.26
C GLY A 97 -10.18 -15.94 7.50
N ASN A 98 -9.96 -17.22 7.20
CA ASN A 98 -10.88 -18.32 7.52
C ASN A 98 -10.18 -19.35 8.43
N SER A 99 -10.75 -20.54 8.62
CA SER A 99 -10.16 -21.60 9.46
C SER A 99 -8.77 -22.03 9.01
N ASP A 100 -8.50 -21.94 7.70
CA ASP A 100 -7.30 -22.49 7.07
C ASP A 100 -6.25 -21.41 6.81
N VAL A 101 -6.67 -20.14 6.75
CA VAL A 101 -5.82 -18.98 6.49
C VAL A 101 -5.74 -18.10 7.72
N VAL A 102 -4.64 -18.25 8.47
CA VAL A 102 -4.34 -17.39 9.62
C VAL A 102 -3.90 -16.02 9.11
N TRP A 103 -4.78 -15.03 9.28
CA TRP A 103 -4.50 -13.63 9.00
C TRP A 103 -4.52 -12.84 10.33
N PRO A 104 -3.36 -12.56 10.93
CA PRO A 104 -3.30 -11.81 12.18
C PRO A 104 -3.67 -10.34 11.97
N ALA A 105 -4.30 -9.74 12.99
CA ALA A 105 -4.51 -8.30 13.00
C ALA A 105 -3.17 -7.56 13.06
N TYR A 106 -3.09 -6.44 12.36
CA TYR A 106 -1.99 -5.50 12.44
C TYR A 106 -1.97 -4.85 13.82
N THR A 107 -0.78 -4.77 14.42
CA THR A 107 -0.54 -3.95 15.62
C THR A 107 0.77 -3.17 15.46
N GLN A 108 0.97 -2.14 16.28
CA GLN A 108 2.25 -1.40 16.26
C GLN A 108 3.46 -2.29 16.61
N LYS A 109 3.27 -3.23 17.55
CA LYS A 109 4.33 -4.16 17.98
C LYS A 109 4.60 -5.25 16.95
N GLU A 110 3.53 -5.72 16.31
CA GLU A 110 3.55 -6.78 15.31
C GLU A 110 2.78 -6.30 14.07
N PRO A 111 3.43 -5.51 13.19
CA PRO A 111 2.76 -4.88 12.04
C PRO A 111 2.56 -5.88 10.91
N HIS A 112 1.84 -6.97 11.16
CA HIS A 112 1.65 -8.03 10.18
C HIS A 112 0.80 -7.57 8.99
N TYR A 113 1.12 -8.08 7.80
CA TYR A 113 0.28 -7.97 6.61
C TYR A 113 0.23 -9.29 5.85
N PHE A 114 -0.87 -9.54 5.15
CA PHE A 114 -1.01 -10.71 4.29
C PHE A 114 -0.50 -10.45 2.89
N ILE A 115 0.19 -11.40 2.28
CA ILE A 115 0.71 -11.30 0.92
C ILE A 115 -0.25 -12.01 -0.05
N PHE A 116 -0.78 -11.25 -1.00
CA PHE A 116 -1.49 -11.83 -2.13
C PHE A 116 -0.54 -12.00 -3.32
N HIS A 117 -0.20 -13.25 -3.60
CA HIS A 117 0.55 -13.69 -4.76
C HIS A 117 0.00 -15.06 -5.21
N ALA A 118 0.05 -15.37 -6.50
CA ALA A 118 -0.54 -16.61 -7.01
C ALA A 118 0.24 -17.86 -6.55
N GLU A 119 1.53 -17.72 -6.24
CA GLU A 119 2.41 -18.84 -5.86
C GLU A 119 2.88 -18.78 -4.41
N GLU A 120 3.02 -17.58 -3.83
CA GLU A 120 3.67 -17.37 -2.53
C GLU A 120 2.83 -16.43 -1.66
N SER A 121 1.72 -16.96 -1.12
CA SER A 121 0.94 -16.26 -0.10
C SER A 121 1.48 -16.54 1.29
N GLY A 122 1.41 -15.54 2.18
CA GLY A 122 1.93 -15.67 3.54
C GLY A 122 1.81 -14.38 4.34
N ILE A 123 2.50 -14.33 5.48
CA ILE A 123 2.53 -13.16 6.36
C ILE A 123 3.87 -12.44 6.24
N GLY A 124 3.81 -11.15 5.92
CA GLY A 124 4.93 -10.24 6.00
C GLY A 124 4.84 -9.34 7.25
N ARG A 125 5.86 -8.50 7.44
CA ARG A 125 5.92 -7.51 8.53
C ARG A 125 6.14 -6.11 7.95
N GLY A 126 5.17 -5.24 8.20
CA GLY A 126 5.14 -3.79 7.96
C GLY A 126 5.83 -3.36 6.68
N PRO A 127 5.13 -3.27 5.53
CA PRO A 127 5.82 -3.07 4.26
C PRO A 127 6.65 -1.80 4.31
N ARG A 128 7.95 -1.92 4.02
CA ARG A 128 8.91 -0.81 3.96
C ARG A 128 9.04 0.03 5.24
N ALA A 129 8.96 -0.59 6.42
CA ALA A 129 9.01 0.11 7.70
C ALA A 129 10.15 1.16 7.84
N PRO A 130 11.42 0.90 7.48
CA PRO A 130 12.47 1.92 7.57
C PRO A 130 12.23 3.13 6.67
N THR A 131 11.76 2.91 5.45
CA THR A 131 11.45 4.00 4.51
C THR A 131 10.24 4.81 4.96
N CYS A 132 9.25 4.15 5.55
CA CYS A 132 8.09 4.84 6.09
C CYS A 132 8.39 5.58 7.40
N ALA A 133 9.38 5.16 8.19
CA ALA A 133 9.88 6.00 9.28
C ALA A 133 10.45 7.33 8.73
N PHE A 134 11.19 7.30 7.62
CA PHE A 134 11.64 8.55 6.99
C PHE A 134 10.46 9.46 6.58
N TRP A 135 9.48 8.93 5.86
CA TRP A 135 8.37 9.73 5.32
C TRP A 135 7.34 10.17 6.37
N ASN A 136 7.01 9.30 7.33
CA ASN A 136 5.96 9.58 8.32
C ASN A 136 6.48 10.26 9.57
N ASP A 137 7.79 10.14 9.85
CA ASP A 137 8.39 10.64 11.08
C ASP A 137 9.43 11.75 10.84
N PHE A 138 10.51 11.43 10.14
CA PHE A 138 11.64 12.35 9.97
C PHE A 138 11.29 13.56 9.08
N PHE A 139 10.70 13.31 7.91
CA PHE A 139 10.43 14.35 6.92
C PHE A 139 9.44 15.44 7.39
N PRO A 140 8.34 15.10 8.09
CA PRO A 140 7.46 16.11 8.69
C PRO A 140 8.17 16.98 9.73
N ARG A 141 9.01 16.39 10.60
CA ARG A 141 9.80 17.16 11.58
C ARG A 141 10.78 18.10 10.90
N LEU A 142 11.42 17.65 9.82
CA LEU A 142 12.31 18.50 9.01
C LEU A 142 11.57 19.71 8.43
N LYS A 143 10.39 19.48 7.81
CA LYS A 143 9.54 20.57 7.29
C LYS A 143 9.14 21.55 8.38
N GLN A 144 8.73 21.05 9.54
CA GLN A 144 8.34 21.89 10.68
C GLN A 144 9.51 22.75 11.20
N HIS A 145 10.72 22.18 11.27
CA HIS A 145 11.91 22.95 11.64
C HIS A 145 12.21 24.04 10.61
N GLN A 146 12.12 23.73 9.31
CA GLN A 146 12.30 24.72 8.26
C GLN A 146 11.24 25.82 8.34
N SER A 147 9.95 25.49 8.49
CA SER A 147 8.89 26.48 8.62
C SER A 147 9.09 27.35 9.86
N ASN A 148 9.47 26.77 11.00
CA ASN A 148 9.76 27.53 12.22
C ASN A 148 10.92 28.50 12.03
N LEU A 149 11.99 28.08 11.33
CA LEU A 149 13.12 28.96 10.99
C LEU A 149 12.68 30.08 10.03
N LEU A 150 11.87 29.77 9.01
CA LEU A 150 11.31 30.78 8.11
C LEU A 150 10.37 31.76 8.84
N HIS A 151 9.51 31.29 9.74
CA HIS A 151 8.66 32.15 10.57
C HIS A 151 9.49 33.05 11.49
N LEU A 152 10.56 32.53 12.10
CA LEU A 152 11.49 33.34 12.90
C LEU A 152 12.15 34.43 12.04
N GLN A 153 12.59 34.08 10.82
CA GLN A 153 13.18 35.01 9.86
C GLN A 153 12.20 36.11 9.42
N LEU A 154 10.93 35.75 9.19
CA LEU A 154 9.86 36.67 8.81
C LEU A 154 9.42 37.58 9.98
N SER A 155 9.44 37.07 11.21
CA SER A 155 9.21 37.88 12.41
C SER A 155 10.29 38.95 12.63
N LEU A 156 11.49 38.71 12.09
CA LEU A 156 12.62 39.65 12.11
C LEU A 156 12.62 40.60 10.91
N ASN A 157 11.88 40.30 9.83
CA ASN A 157 11.79 41.12 8.61
C ASN A 157 10.39 41.03 7.96
N PRO A 158 9.46 41.95 8.27
CA PRO A 158 8.05 41.85 7.88
C PRO A 158 7.72 42.13 6.41
N LEU A 159 8.71 42.32 5.53
CA LEU A 159 8.50 42.74 4.13
C LEU A 159 8.38 41.58 3.10
N ILE A 160 8.44 40.32 3.51
CA ILE A 160 8.36 39.18 2.59
C ILE A 160 7.08 38.37 2.88
N GLY A 161 5.94 38.88 2.42
CA GLY A 161 4.70 38.10 2.37
C GLY A 161 4.85 37.00 1.32
N THR A 162 4.69 35.73 1.71
CA THR A 162 4.62 34.62 0.76
C THR A 162 3.26 33.95 0.83
N SER A 163 2.52 34.04 -0.27
CA SER A 163 1.33 33.24 -0.54
C SER A 163 1.76 31.89 -1.09
N LEU A 164 1.79 30.81 -0.30
CA LEU A 164 1.97 29.46 -0.88
C LEU A 164 1.63 28.31 0.08
N ASP A 165 0.47 28.36 0.75
CA ASP A 165 -0.03 27.21 1.54
C ASP A 165 -1.51 26.89 1.25
N ILE A 166 -1.91 26.92 -0.02
CA ILE A 166 -3.22 26.39 -0.43
C ILE A 166 -3.00 25.63 -1.73
N LEU A 167 -2.96 24.29 -1.64
CA LEU A 167 -3.35 23.28 -2.65
C LEU A 167 -2.55 21.97 -2.48
N PHE A 168 -2.75 21.24 -1.37
CA PHE A 168 -2.47 19.79 -1.34
C PHE A 168 -3.39 19.01 -0.37
N GLN A 169 -4.59 19.52 -0.09
CA GLN A 169 -5.67 18.73 0.50
C GLN A 169 -6.62 18.29 -0.62
N GLY A 170 -6.10 17.45 -1.51
CA GLY A 170 -6.86 16.80 -2.57
C GLY A 170 -6.93 15.30 -2.28
N THR A 171 -8.04 14.86 -1.69
CA THR A 171 -8.60 13.50 -1.68
C THR A 171 -7.62 12.38 -2.07
N LEU A 172 -6.81 11.93 -1.09
CA LEU A 172 -6.05 10.69 -1.22
C LEU A 172 -7.05 9.54 -1.07
N SER A 173 -7.47 8.95 -2.19
CA SER A 173 -8.35 7.78 -2.21
C SER A 173 -7.60 6.57 -1.67
N MET A 174 -7.44 6.52 -0.35
CA MET A 174 -7.15 5.28 0.35
C MET A 174 -8.46 4.51 0.37
N MET A 175 -8.56 3.49 -0.46
CA MET A 175 -9.68 2.54 -0.40
C MET A 175 -9.49 1.66 0.83
N ALA A 176 -9.73 2.23 2.00
CA ALA A 176 -9.92 1.49 3.23
C ALA A 176 -11.38 1.04 3.29
N ALA A 177 -11.63 -0.27 3.32
CA ALA A 177 -12.96 -0.76 3.65
C ALA A 177 -13.11 -0.72 5.17
N ILE A 178 -14.10 0.03 5.66
CA ILE A 178 -14.38 0.18 7.08
C ILE A 178 -15.67 -0.56 7.41
N THR A 179 -15.61 -1.50 8.35
CA THR A 179 -16.80 -2.13 8.96
C THR A 179 -16.75 -1.87 10.45
N LYS A 180 -17.80 -1.32 11.08
CA LYS A 180 -17.90 -0.98 12.53
C LYS A 180 -16.57 -0.59 13.23
N ASN A 181 -15.80 -1.57 13.73
CA ASN A 181 -14.53 -1.40 14.45
C ASN A 181 -13.31 -2.01 13.75
N THR A 182 -13.40 -2.23 12.44
CA THR A 182 -12.41 -2.97 11.64
C THR A 182 -12.08 -2.24 10.35
N VAL A 183 -10.80 -2.20 10.02
CA VAL A 183 -10.28 -1.57 8.81
C VAL A 183 -9.53 -2.58 7.97
N PHE A 184 -9.85 -2.64 6.68
CA PHE A 184 -9.10 -3.39 5.69
C PHE A 184 -8.26 -2.43 4.85
N CYS A 185 -6.94 -2.42 5.11
CA CYS A 185 -6.01 -1.58 4.38
C CYS A 185 -5.51 -2.32 3.14
N HIS A 186 -5.77 -1.72 1.98
CA HIS A 186 -5.29 -2.20 0.68
C HIS A 186 -3.99 -1.52 0.28
N PHE A 187 -3.08 -2.29 -0.31
CA PHE A 187 -2.12 -1.73 -1.26
C PHE A 187 -1.70 -2.72 -2.35
N SER A 188 -1.72 -2.23 -3.59
CA SER A 188 -1.07 -2.84 -4.75
C SER A 188 0.27 -2.16 -4.93
N LYS A 189 1.34 -2.96 -4.91
CA LYS A 189 2.72 -2.54 -5.14
C LYS A 189 2.77 -1.56 -6.32
N SER A 190 3.13 -0.30 -6.08
CA SER A 190 3.43 0.65 -7.16
C SER A 190 4.88 0.43 -7.58
N LEU A 191 5.06 -0.30 -8.69
CA LEU A 191 6.32 -0.43 -9.43
C LEU A 191 7.53 -0.95 -8.63
N HIS A 192 7.70 -2.26 -8.66
CA HIS A 192 9.00 -2.88 -8.36
C HIS A 192 9.39 -3.85 -9.47
N ALA A 193 10.41 -3.50 -10.24
CA ALA A 193 11.18 -4.46 -11.01
C ALA A 193 12.27 -5.10 -10.15
N LEU A 194 12.28 -6.44 -10.15
CA LEU A 194 13.33 -7.32 -9.66
C LEU A 194 14.58 -7.20 -10.54
N ARG A 195 15.75 -7.18 -9.89
CA ARG A 195 17.05 -7.42 -10.52
C ARG A 195 17.19 -8.94 -10.66
N ALA A 196 16.90 -9.50 -11.84
CA ALA A 196 17.24 -10.88 -12.18
C ALA A 196 17.29 -11.10 -13.71
N SER A 197 18.19 -10.42 -14.43
CA SER A 197 18.59 -10.88 -15.78
C SER A 197 19.94 -10.33 -16.30
N PHE A 198 20.88 -9.98 -15.41
CA PHE A 198 22.27 -9.70 -15.81
C PHE A 198 23.23 -10.68 -15.13
N ALA A 199 22.99 -11.97 -15.33
CA ALA A 199 23.96 -13.02 -15.07
C ALA A 199 23.53 -14.29 -15.83
N LYS A 200 23.48 -14.20 -17.16
CA LYS A 200 23.64 -15.31 -18.11
C LYS A 200 23.32 -14.81 -19.51
N LYS A 201 24.35 -14.40 -20.24
CA LYS A 201 24.54 -14.83 -21.63
C LYS A 201 26.05 -15.05 -21.82
N PRO A 202 26.43 -16.07 -22.62
CA PRO A 202 27.78 -16.63 -22.69
C PRO A 202 28.80 -15.67 -23.29
#